data_AF-A0A0F9BU23-F1
#
_entry.id   AF-A0A0F9BU23-F1
#
_cell.length_a   1.000
_cell.length_b   1.000
_cell.length_c   1.000
_cell.angle_alpha   90.00
_cell.angle_beta   90.00
_cell.angle_gamma   90.00
#
_symmetry.space_group_name_H-M   'P 1'
#
loop_
_entity.id
_entity.type
_entity.pdbx_description
1 polymer ?
#
loop_
_entity_poly.entity_id
_entity_poly.type
_entity_poly.pdbx_seq_one_letter_code
_entity_poly.pdbx_strand_id
1 'polypeptide(L)'
;QQVTVLGAATLTGRFVEHYGDPLPPGFDQHLFRLFPTPEQVIGGNVKDVGFPNTRANTITDYCKAYINGDFEFEGRTSLDEIIAKLTSVKGVGDWTANYIAMRALRETDAFPSGDLGLTKAYGFLTQENTTPKELSLVSEKWRPWRSYAAVHLWNSL
;
A
#
# COMPACT_ATOMS: atom_id res chain seq x y z
N GLN A 1 -2.04 -6.57 -2.16
CA GLN A 1 -2.66 -6.48 -3.49
C GLN A 1 -3.54 -7.71 -3.74
N GLN A 2 -4.68 -7.55 -4.43
CA GLN A 2 -5.55 -8.64 -4.91
C GLN A 2 -5.95 -9.69 -3.84
N VAL A 3 -6.18 -9.24 -2.62
CA VAL A 3 -6.66 -10.06 -1.50
C VAL A 3 -7.68 -9.26 -0.70
N THR A 4 -8.50 -9.93 0.10
CA THR A 4 -9.38 -9.25 1.06
C THR A 4 -8.56 -8.57 2.17
N VAL A 5 -9.15 -7.62 2.88
CA VAL A 5 -8.52 -6.96 4.03
C VAL A 5 -8.11 -7.99 5.09
N LEU A 6 -8.98 -8.95 5.40
CA LEU A 6 -8.68 -10.03 6.35
C LEU A 6 -7.51 -10.89 5.85
N GLY A 7 -7.50 -11.26 4.56
CA GLY A 7 -6.40 -12.03 3.97
C GLY A 7 -5.06 -11.28 4.00
N ALA A 8 -5.09 -9.96 3.77
CA ALA A 8 -3.90 -9.12 3.93
C ALA A 8 -3.42 -9.11 5.40
N ALA A 9 -4.32 -8.92 6.36
CA ALA A 9 -3.99 -8.92 7.79
C ALA A 9 -3.37 -10.25 8.23
N THR A 10 -3.91 -11.39 7.81
CA THR A 10 -3.34 -12.71 8.10
C THR A 10 -1.92 -12.87 7.55
N LEU A 11 -1.70 -12.48 6.30
CA LEU A 11 -0.36 -12.56 5.68
C LEU A 11 0.64 -11.63 6.37
N THR A 12 0.23 -10.41 6.73
CA THR A 12 1.07 -9.48 7.49
C THR A 12 1.37 -10.00 8.90
N GLY A 13 0.41 -10.65 9.56
CA GLY A 13 0.65 -11.31 10.85
C GLY A 13 1.73 -12.38 10.76
N ARG A 14 1.63 -13.29 9.79
CA ARG A 14 2.65 -14.32 9.55
C ARG A 14 4.02 -13.73 9.19
N PHE A 15 4.03 -12.62 8.46
CA PHE A 15 5.25 -11.89 8.10
C PHE A 15 5.96 -11.35 9.34
N VAL A 16 5.20 -10.73 10.26
CA VAL A 16 5.72 -10.24 11.55
C VAL A 16 6.16 -11.40 12.44
N GLU A 17 5.42 -12.50 12.47
CA GLU A 17 5.80 -13.71 13.23
C GLU A 17 7.13 -14.31 12.80
N HIS A 18 7.43 -14.30 11.49
CA HIS A 18 8.65 -14.89 10.93
C HIS A 18 9.88 -13.99 11.06
N TYR A 19 9.74 -12.68 10.81
CA TYR A 19 10.90 -11.78 10.69
C TYR A 19 10.98 -10.69 11.75
N GLY A 20 9.94 -10.50 12.55
CA GLY A 20 9.90 -9.46 13.56
C GLY A 20 10.64 -9.88 14.82
N ASP A 21 11.49 -9.00 15.37
CA ASP A 21 12.12 -9.24 16.65
C ASP A 21 11.09 -9.30 17.78
N PRO A 22 11.29 -10.14 18.82
CA PRO A 22 10.43 -10.11 20.00
C PRO A 22 10.39 -8.72 20.63
N LEU A 23 9.20 -8.31 21.06
CA LEU A 23 9.05 -7.10 21.86
C LEU A 23 9.76 -7.28 23.22
N PRO A 24 10.34 -6.21 23.79
CA PRO A 24 10.87 -6.27 25.14
C PRO A 24 9.75 -6.57 26.16
N PRO A 25 10.07 -7.07 27.36
CA PRO A 25 9.08 -7.34 28.39
C PRO A 25 8.26 -6.09 28.77
N GLY A 26 7.01 -6.28 29.20
CA GLY A 26 6.13 -5.20 29.71
C GLY A 26 5.03 -4.75 28.75
N PHE A 27 4.93 -5.36 27.56
CA PHE A 27 3.80 -5.17 26.65
C PHE A 27 2.69 -6.18 26.92
N ASP A 28 1.48 -5.85 26.46
CA ASP A 28 0.33 -6.75 26.48
C ASP A 28 0.66 -8.10 25.80
N GLN A 29 0.11 -9.19 26.32
CA GLN A 29 0.40 -10.55 25.85
C GLN A 29 0.02 -10.81 24.38
N HIS A 30 -0.83 -9.97 23.80
CA HIS A 30 -1.24 -10.04 22.40
C HIS A 30 -0.32 -9.26 21.46
N LEU A 31 0.62 -8.47 22.00
CA LEU A 31 1.66 -7.74 21.28
C LEU A 31 3.03 -8.34 21.60
N PHE A 32 3.58 -9.12 20.68
CA PHE A 32 4.76 -9.93 20.96
C PHE A 32 5.97 -9.67 20.03
N ARG A 33 5.81 -8.95 18.91
CA ARG A 33 6.90 -8.70 17.95
C ARG A 33 6.84 -7.30 17.32
N LEU A 34 8.02 -6.77 16.97
CA LEU A 34 8.19 -5.58 16.16
C LEU A 34 7.90 -5.87 14.67
N PHE A 35 7.57 -4.85 13.89
CA PHE A 35 7.51 -5.01 12.44
C PHE A 35 8.94 -5.22 11.88
N PRO A 36 9.15 -6.14 10.92
CA PRO A 36 10.47 -6.42 10.37
C PRO A 36 11.14 -5.20 9.72
N THR A 37 12.44 -5.03 9.97
CA THR A 37 13.29 -4.04 9.28
C THR A 37 13.56 -4.46 7.83
N PRO A 38 13.87 -3.52 6.92
CA PRO A 38 14.28 -3.84 5.56
C PRO A 38 15.45 -4.85 5.49
N GLU A 39 16.42 -4.73 6.39
CA GLU A 39 17.60 -5.59 6.48
C GLU A 39 17.20 -7.03 6.82
N GLN A 40 16.29 -7.23 7.78
CA GLN A 40 15.76 -8.55 8.13
C GLN A 40 15.02 -9.19 6.96
N VAL A 41 14.25 -8.39 6.21
CA VAL A 41 13.50 -8.87 5.04
C VAL A 41 14.42 -9.29 3.91
N ILE A 42 15.53 -8.57 3.69
CA ILE A 42 16.51 -8.89 2.65
C ILE A 42 17.36 -10.11 3.03
N GLY A 43 17.74 -10.24 4.31
CA GLY A 43 18.48 -11.38 4.83
C GLY A 43 17.66 -12.66 4.95
N GLY A 44 16.33 -12.55 4.99
CA GLY A 44 15.39 -13.66 5.10
C GLY A 44 14.89 -14.21 3.75
N ASN A 45 14.12 -15.30 3.81
CA ASN A 45 13.45 -15.89 2.65
C ASN A 45 11.93 -15.61 2.68
N VAL A 46 11.51 -14.43 2.21
CA VAL A 46 10.11 -13.92 2.25
C VAL A 46 9.06 -14.90 1.68
N LYS A 47 9.50 -15.86 0.86
CA LYS A 47 8.64 -16.92 0.28
C LYS A 47 8.00 -17.82 1.36
N ASP A 48 8.64 -17.95 2.52
CA ASP A 48 8.20 -18.85 3.59
C ASP A 48 6.94 -18.34 4.33
N VAL A 49 6.53 -17.09 4.10
CA VAL A 49 5.32 -16.48 4.69
C VAL A 49 4.02 -16.91 3.98
N GLY A 50 4.14 -17.51 2.78
CA GLY A 50 2.98 -17.92 1.97
C GLY A 50 2.50 -16.84 0.99
N PHE A 51 3.36 -15.87 0.65
CA PHE A 51 3.12 -14.99 -0.50
C PHE A 51 3.36 -15.74 -1.82
N PRO A 52 2.69 -15.34 -2.92
CA PRO A 52 3.17 -15.70 -4.26
C PRO A 52 4.62 -15.25 -4.43
N ASN A 53 5.44 -16.07 -5.09
CA ASN A 53 6.88 -15.80 -5.30
C ASN A 53 7.15 -14.41 -5.89
N THR A 54 6.31 -13.95 -6.81
CA THR A 54 6.41 -12.61 -7.40
C THR A 54 6.28 -11.51 -6.35
N ARG A 55 5.33 -11.64 -5.42
CA ARG A 55 5.12 -10.67 -4.33
C ARG A 55 6.23 -10.71 -3.30
N ALA A 56 6.73 -11.90 -2.97
CA ALA A 56 7.90 -12.04 -2.09
C ALA A 56 9.11 -11.30 -2.69
N ASN A 57 9.39 -11.51 -3.98
CA ASN A 57 10.46 -10.81 -4.68
C ASN A 57 10.23 -9.28 -4.70
N THR A 58 9.00 -8.82 -5.00
CA THR A 58 8.66 -7.39 -4.97
C THR A 58 8.91 -6.76 -3.61
N ILE A 59 8.56 -7.44 -2.50
CA ILE A 59 8.81 -6.95 -1.14
C ILE A 59 10.32 -6.83 -0.89
N THR A 60 11.09 -7.85 -1.23
CA THR A 60 12.55 -7.83 -1.09
C THR A 60 13.19 -6.73 -1.93
N ASP A 61 12.77 -6.57 -3.19
CA ASP A 61 13.28 -5.54 -4.09
C ASP A 61 12.89 -4.13 -3.62
N TYR A 62 11.69 -3.95 -3.06
CA TYR A 62 11.28 -2.71 -2.42
C TYR A 62 12.17 -2.36 -1.22
N CYS A 63 12.46 -3.32 -0.34
CA CYS A 63 13.36 -3.12 0.80
C CYS A 63 14.77 -2.74 0.34
N LYS A 64 15.29 -3.34 -0.73
CA LYS A 64 16.60 -2.97 -1.30
C LYS A 64 16.60 -1.54 -1.82
N ALA A 65 15.58 -1.17 -2.59
CA ALA A 65 15.44 0.20 -3.10
C ALA A 65 15.37 1.22 -1.97
N TYR A 66 14.64 0.89 -0.89
CA TYR A 66 14.57 1.72 0.31
C TYR A 66 15.94 1.92 0.97
N ILE A 67 16.71 0.85 1.20
CA ILE A 67 18.05 0.94 1.80
C ILE A 67 19.02 1.72 0.91
N ASN A 68 18.88 1.62 -0.41
CA ASN A 68 19.73 2.34 -1.37
C ASN A 68 19.42 3.85 -1.46
N GLY A 69 18.37 4.34 -0.79
CA GLY A 69 17.96 5.75 -0.85
C GLY A 69 17.08 6.09 -2.06
N ASP A 70 16.58 5.11 -2.81
CA ASP A 70 15.80 5.35 -4.03
C ASP A 70 14.46 6.08 -3.75
N PHE A 71 14.00 6.06 -2.49
CA PHE A 71 12.76 6.67 -2.00
C PHE A 71 12.98 7.92 -1.14
N GLU A 72 14.08 8.64 -1.35
CA GLU A 72 14.25 9.97 -0.75
C GLU A 72 13.28 10.96 -1.40
N PHE A 73 12.24 11.32 -0.65
CA PHE A 73 11.26 12.33 -1.02
C PHE A 73 11.66 13.65 -0.35
N GLU A 74 12.43 14.48 -1.05
CA GLU A 74 12.82 15.80 -0.56
C GLU A 74 11.64 16.78 -0.62
N GLY A 75 11.65 17.75 0.30
CA GLY A 75 10.79 18.96 0.32
C GLY A 75 9.47 18.87 -0.44
N ARG A 76 9.47 19.34 -1.70
CA ARG A 76 8.29 19.45 -2.58
C ARG A 76 8.31 18.40 -3.71
N THR A 77 8.58 17.14 -3.39
CA THR A 77 8.43 16.08 -4.39
C THR A 77 6.96 16.02 -4.83
N SER A 78 6.72 16.10 -6.13
CA SER A 78 5.36 16.03 -6.67
C SER A 78 4.79 14.62 -6.57
N LEU A 79 3.46 14.50 -6.58
CA LEU A 79 2.79 13.20 -6.62
C LEU A 79 3.29 12.35 -7.80
N ASP A 80 3.45 12.94 -8.98
CA ASP A 80 3.90 12.21 -10.18
C ASP A 80 5.32 11.65 -10.00
N GLU A 81 6.23 12.40 -9.36
CA GLU A 81 7.58 11.92 -9.02
C GLU A 81 7.54 10.81 -7.96
N ILE A 82 6.68 10.93 -6.95
CA ILE A 82 6.46 9.88 -5.94
C ILE A 82 6.00 8.59 -6.62
N ILE A 83 4.99 8.67 -7.49
CA ILE A 83 4.47 7.51 -8.21
C ILE A 83 5.54 6.93 -9.14
N ALA A 84 6.29 7.76 -9.87
CA ALA A 84 7.36 7.31 -10.75
C ALA A 84 8.46 6.55 -9.98
N LYS A 85 8.90 7.06 -8.82
CA LYS A 85 9.88 6.37 -7.96
C LYS A 85 9.35 5.04 -7.46
N LEU A 86 8.14 5.03 -6.89
CA LEU A 86 7.54 3.80 -6.34
C LEU A 86 7.31 2.72 -7.41
N THR A 87 6.86 3.12 -8.60
CA THR A 87 6.59 2.19 -9.72
C THR A 87 7.85 1.69 -10.43
N SER A 88 9.02 2.25 -10.13
CA SER A 88 10.31 1.71 -10.59
C SER A 88 10.60 0.31 -10.01
N VAL A 89 9.99 -0.04 -8.87
CA VAL A 89 10.12 -1.38 -8.28
C VAL A 89 9.17 -2.35 -8.96
N LYS A 90 9.74 -3.42 -9.54
CA LYS A 90 8.98 -4.47 -10.22
C LYS A 90 7.90 -5.08 -9.31
N GLY A 91 6.64 -4.96 -9.74
CA GLY A 91 5.46 -5.45 -9.02
C GLY A 91 4.75 -4.41 -8.14
N VAL A 92 5.30 -3.21 -8.03
CA VAL A 92 4.59 -2.01 -7.54
C VAL A 92 3.96 -1.31 -8.74
N GLY A 93 2.67 -1.53 -8.96
CA GLY A 93 1.89 -0.81 -9.98
C GLY A 93 1.20 0.44 -9.43
N ASP A 94 0.58 1.23 -10.31
CA ASP A 94 -0.10 2.50 -10.00
C ASP A 94 -1.00 2.46 -8.77
N TRP A 95 -1.81 1.40 -8.63
CA TRP A 95 -2.69 1.23 -7.47
C TRP A 95 -1.90 1.19 -6.15
N THR A 96 -0.78 0.45 -6.13
CA THR A 96 0.04 0.29 -4.92
C THR A 96 0.82 1.54 -4.62
N ALA A 97 1.38 2.17 -5.66
CA ALA A 97 2.11 3.43 -5.53
C ALA A 97 1.20 4.53 -4.97
N ASN A 98 -0.01 4.69 -5.51
CA ASN A 98 -0.99 5.65 -4.99
C ASN A 98 -1.44 5.31 -3.57
N TYR A 99 -1.62 4.03 -3.25
CA TYR A 99 -1.97 3.62 -1.89
C TYR A 99 -0.86 3.91 -0.88
N ILE A 100 0.42 3.72 -1.26
CA ILE A 100 1.59 4.08 -0.45
C ILE A 100 1.67 5.61 -0.29
N ALA A 101 1.59 6.37 -1.40
CA ALA A 101 1.61 7.82 -1.37
C ALA A 101 0.53 8.37 -0.43
N MET A 102 -0.69 7.85 -0.53
CA MET A 102 -1.81 8.22 0.33
C MET A 102 -1.60 7.85 1.80
N ARG A 103 -1.25 6.59 2.11
CA ARG A 103 -1.28 6.08 3.50
C ARG A 103 0.02 6.30 4.25
N ALA A 104 1.16 6.18 3.58
CA ALA A 104 2.49 6.31 4.19
C ALA A 104 3.03 7.74 4.08
N LEU A 105 2.93 8.35 2.89
CA LEU A 105 3.47 9.69 2.62
C LEU A 105 2.46 10.82 2.89
N ARG A 106 1.21 10.46 3.19
CA ARG A 106 0.11 11.41 3.49
C ARG A 106 -0.17 12.37 2.34
N GLU A 107 0.11 11.95 1.10
CA GLU A 107 -0.23 12.74 -0.06
C GLU A 107 -1.74 12.90 -0.16
N THR A 108 -2.22 14.14 -0.21
CA THR A 108 -3.65 14.46 -0.10
C THR A 108 -4.41 14.28 -1.40
N ASP A 109 -3.66 14.24 -2.51
CA ASP A 109 -4.21 14.10 -3.85
C ASP A 109 -3.94 12.73 -4.50
N ALA A 110 -3.29 11.81 -3.78
CA ALA A 110 -3.06 10.45 -4.26
C ALA A 110 -4.38 9.67 -4.36
N PHE A 111 -4.58 8.92 -5.45
CA PHE A 111 -5.86 8.28 -5.70
C PHE A 111 -5.71 6.93 -6.42
N PRO A 112 -5.93 5.79 -5.74
CA PRO A 112 -5.81 4.47 -6.35
C PRO A 112 -7.06 4.12 -7.16
N SER A 113 -7.28 4.76 -8.32
CA SER A 113 -8.49 4.59 -9.15
C SER A 113 -8.78 3.16 -9.60
N GLY A 114 -7.76 2.29 -9.65
CA GLY A 114 -7.91 0.84 -9.89
C GLY A 114 -8.50 0.04 -8.72
N ASP A 115 -8.85 0.69 -7.61
CA ASP A 115 -9.40 0.03 -6.44
C ASP A 115 -10.86 -0.42 -6.67
N LEU A 116 -11.11 -1.71 -6.46
CA LEU A 116 -12.44 -2.29 -6.62
C LEU A 116 -13.42 -1.74 -5.57
N GLY A 117 -12.95 -1.44 -4.36
CA GLY A 117 -13.77 -0.82 -3.33
C GLY A 117 -14.24 0.57 -3.76
N LEU A 118 -13.32 1.43 -4.19
CA LEU A 118 -13.67 2.77 -4.67
C LEU A 118 -14.64 2.73 -5.85
N THR A 119 -14.40 1.83 -6.81
CA THR A 119 -15.27 1.67 -7.98
C THR A 119 -16.69 1.25 -7.57
N LYS A 120 -16.81 0.30 -6.65
CA LYS A 120 -18.11 -0.14 -6.11
C LYS A 120 -18.81 0.95 -5.30
N ALA A 121 -18.08 1.63 -4.43
CA ALA A 121 -18.62 2.69 -3.58
C ALA A 121 -19.23 3.81 -4.43
N TYR A 122 -18.47 4.28 -5.42
CA TYR A 122 -18.92 5.31 -6.32
C TYR A 122 -20.13 4.84 -7.16
N GLY A 123 -20.09 3.62 -7.70
CA GLY A 123 -21.22 3.05 -8.44
C GLY A 123 -22.50 2.91 -7.61
N PHE A 124 -22.40 2.57 -6.31
CA PHE A 124 -23.55 2.57 -5.41
C PHE A 124 -24.13 3.97 -5.19
N LEU A 125 -23.28 4.99 -5.06
CA LEU A 125 -23.71 6.37 -4.87
C LEU A 125 -24.39 6.95 -6.11
N THR A 126 -23.90 6.62 -7.31
CA THR A 126 -24.47 7.13 -8.57
C THR A 126 -25.55 6.23 -9.14
N GLN A 127 -25.73 5.02 -8.61
CA GLN A 127 -26.57 3.96 -9.17
C GLN A 127 -26.15 3.57 -10.60
N GLU A 128 -24.84 3.65 -10.89
CA GLU A 128 -24.25 3.33 -12.19
C GLU A 128 -23.22 2.22 -12.08
N ASN A 129 -22.99 1.50 -13.19
CA ASN A 129 -21.89 0.56 -13.27
C ASN A 129 -20.60 1.29 -13.65
N THR A 130 -19.93 1.87 -12.64
CA THR A 130 -18.69 2.62 -12.85
C THR A 130 -17.49 1.71 -13.12
N THR A 131 -16.67 2.09 -14.09
CA THR A 131 -15.37 1.46 -14.37
C THR A 131 -14.22 2.24 -13.71
N PRO A 132 -13.05 1.62 -13.47
CA PRO A 132 -11.86 2.34 -12.97
C PRO A 132 -11.47 3.56 -13.83
N LYS A 133 -11.67 3.48 -15.15
CA LYS A 133 -11.39 4.57 -16.07
C LYS A 133 -12.31 5.76 -15.85
N GLU A 134 -13.61 5.51 -15.69
CA GLU A 134 -14.60 6.56 -15.40
C GLU A 134 -14.36 7.18 -14.02
N LEU A 135 -14.09 6.34 -13.01
CA LEU A 135 -13.75 6.81 -11.67
C LEU A 135 -12.50 7.71 -11.71
N SER A 136 -11.48 7.33 -12.46
CA SER A 136 -10.28 8.15 -12.68
C SER A 136 -10.64 9.54 -13.24
N LEU A 137 -11.48 9.61 -14.28
CA LEU A 137 -11.92 10.87 -14.89
C LEU A 137 -12.74 11.74 -13.95
N VAL A 138 -13.69 11.15 -13.21
CA VAL A 138 -14.52 11.90 -12.25
C VAL A 138 -13.66 12.43 -11.09
N SER A 139 -12.68 11.65 -10.65
CA SER A 139 -11.85 12.00 -9.49
C SER A 139 -11.05 13.29 -9.69
N GLU A 140 -10.77 13.69 -10.93
CA GLU A 140 -10.09 14.95 -11.25
C GLU A 140 -10.80 16.18 -10.67
N LYS A 141 -12.13 16.12 -10.49
CA LYS A 141 -12.92 17.20 -9.86
C LYS A 141 -12.67 17.34 -8.35
N TRP A 142 -12.07 16.35 -7.71
CA TRP A 142 -11.81 16.34 -6.27
C TRP A 142 -10.41 16.80 -5.91
N ARG A 143 -9.59 17.21 -6.90
CA ARG A 143 -8.28 17.77 -6.64
C ARG A 143 -8.37 19.06 -5.79
N PRO A 144 -7.39 19.31 -4.89
CA PRO A 144 -6.22 18.49 -4.57
C PRO A 144 -6.45 17.51 -3.39
N TRP A 145 -7.69 17.05 -3.20
CA TRP A 145 -8.15 16.30 -2.02
C TRP A 145 -8.66 14.90 -2.35
N ARG A 146 -8.23 14.31 -3.47
CA ARG A 146 -8.72 13.01 -3.94
C ARG A 146 -8.52 11.89 -2.89
N SER A 147 -7.48 11.95 -2.08
CA SER A 147 -7.28 10.97 -1.00
C SER A 147 -8.38 11.02 0.06
N TYR A 148 -8.88 12.20 0.39
CA TYR A 148 -10.01 12.33 1.33
C TYR A 148 -11.29 11.79 0.72
N ALA A 149 -11.54 12.07 -0.57
CA ALA A 149 -12.67 11.46 -1.28
C ALA A 149 -12.59 9.92 -1.28
N ALA A 150 -11.39 9.35 -1.48
CA ALA A 150 -11.19 7.91 -1.38
C ALA A 150 -11.55 7.35 0.01
N VAL A 151 -11.14 8.01 1.11
CA VAL A 151 -11.52 7.60 2.47
C VAL A 151 -13.03 7.65 2.67
N HIS A 152 -13.70 8.70 2.20
CA HIS A 152 -15.16 8.80 2.30
C HIS A 152 -15.87 7.69 1.52
N LEU A 153 -15.40 7.37 0.31
CA LEU A 153 -15.93 6.27 -0.49
C LEU A 153 -15.71 4.90 0.16
N TRP A 154 -14.53 4.63 0.73
CA TRP A 154 -14.32 3.36 1.45
C TRP A 154 -15.19 3.23 2.69
N ASN A 155 -15.48 4.33 3.39
CA ASN A 155 -16.35 4.35 4.57
C ASN A 155 -17.85 4.24 4.24
N SER A 156 -18.24 4.30 2.95
CA SER A 156 -19.64 4.12 2.53
C SER A 156 -19.98 2.69 2.11
N LEU A 157 -19.02 1.76 2.20
CA LEU A 157 -19.18 0.34 1.84
C LEU A 157 -19.59 -0.53 3.03
#